data_AF-A0A7C9A1J5-F1
#
_entry.id   AF-A0A7C9A1J5-F1
#
_cell.length_a   1.000
_cell.length_b   1.000
_cell.length_c   1.000
_cell.angle_alpha   90.00
_cell.angle_beta   90.00
_cell.angle_gamma   90.00
#
_symmetry.space_group_name_H-M   'P 1'
#
loop_
_entity.id
_entity.type
_entity.pdbx_description
1 polymer ?
#
loop_
_entity_poly.entity_id
_entity_poly.type
_entity_poly.pdbx_seq_one_letter_code
_entity_poly.pdbx_strand_id
1 'polypeptide(L)'
;MHRQPEHAVTFMLTQLQTSGSLDEQNRLVVTGRFAPADFEVSLQRYINEYVLCHCCRSPDTVLSKENRVVFLQCEMCGSERSVAPIKAGYIARVDRRKAGQ
;
A
#
# COMPACT_ATOMS: atom_id res chain seq x y z
N MET A 1 -0.54 13.01 -8.25
CA MET A 1 -0.98 11.69 -7.75
C MET A 1 -2.26 11.86 -6.94
N HIS A 2 -3.41 11.48 -7.50
CA HIS A 2 -4.70 11.47 -6.80
C HIS A 2 -4.81 10.20 -5.93
N ARG A 3 -3.98 10.09 -4.89
CA ARG A 3 -3.96 8.92 -4.00
C ARG A 3 -4.15 9.34 -2.56
N GLN A 4 -5.07 8.67 -1.88
CA GLN A 4 -5.23 8.84 -0.43
C GLN A 4 -4.01 8.24 0.28
N PRO A 5 -3.38 8.98 1.21
CA PRO A 5 -2.21 8.51 1.94
C PRO A 5 -2.51 7.22 2.72
N GLU A 6 -3.74 7.06 3.21
CA GLU A 6 -4.22 5.88 3.93
C GLU A 6 -4.10 4.59 3.11
N HIS A 7 -4.33 4.66 1.79
CA HIS A 7 -4.23 3.49 0.91
C HIS A 7 -2.78 3.03 0.75
N ALA A 8 -1.86 3.97 0.53
CA ALA A 8 -0.43 3.68 0.41
C ALA A 8 0.12 3.11 1.73
N VAL A 9 -0.30 3.67 2.86
CA VAL A 9 0.10 3.19 4.19
C VAL A 9 -0.40 1.78 4.45
N THR A 10 -1.68 1.52 4.18
CA THR A 10 -2.25 0.18 4.37
C THR A 10 -1.52 -0.86 3.53
N PHE A 11 -1.16 -0.50 2.29
CA PHE A 11 -0.36 -1.36 1.42
C PHE A 11 1.04 -1.63 2.01
N MET A 12 1.75 -0.58 2.41
CA MET A 12 3.10 -0.71 2.98
C MET A 12 3.11 -1.58 4.24
N LEU A 13 2.18 -1.34 5.17
CA LEU A 13 2.06 -2.12 6.41
C LEU A 13 1.76 -3.60 6.11
N THR A 14 0.91 -3.86 5.12
CA THR A 14 0.56 -5.22 4.70
C THR A 14 1.75 -5.93 4.02
N GLN A 15 2.46 -5.26 3.11
CA GLN A 15 3.61 -5.84 2.40
C GLN A 15 4.80 -6.10 3.33
N LEU A 16 5.07 -5.18 4.25
CA LEU A 16 6.17 -5.30 5.21
C LEU A 16 5.77 -6.14 6.45
N GLN A 17 4.54 -6.67 6.47
CA GLN A 17 3.96 -7.44 7.57
C GLN A 17 4.17 -6.78 8.93
N THR A 18 3.98 -5.47 8.98
CA THR A 18 4.30 -4.64 10.14
C THR A 18 3.09 -3.84 10.60
N SER A 19 3.20 -3.28 11.79
CA SER A 19 2.21 -2.36 12.35
C SER A 19 2.82 -0.96 12.44
N GLY A 20 2.00 0.03 12.13
CA GLY A 20 2.40 1.43 12.14
C GLY A 20 1.18 2.34 12.03
N SER A 21 1.45 3.64 12.15
CA SER A 21 0.41 4.68 12.15
C SER A 21 0.91 5.91 11.40
N LEU A 22 -0.03 6.66 10.83
CA LEU A 22 0.24 8.00 10.31
C LEU A 22 0.24 8.98 11.48
N ASP A 23 1.28 9.80 11.53
CA ASP A 23 1.40 10.95 12.43
C ASP A 23 0.59 12.15 11.89
N GLU A 24 0.35 13.17 12.73
CA GLU A 24 -0.40 14.38 12.35
C GLU A 24 0.22 15.15 11.17
N GLN A 25 1.54 14.97 10.95
CA GLN A 25 2.24 15.54 9.79
C GLN A 25 2.30 14.62 8.57
N ASN A 26 1.41 13.62 8.47
CA ASN A 26 1.37 12.62 7.39
C ASN A 26 2.66 11.80 7.24
N ARG A 27 3.38 11.58 8.35
CA ARG A 27 4.59 10.73 8.36
C ARG A 27 4.20 9.33 8.80
N LEU A 28 4.66 8.31 8.06
CA LEU A 28 4.42 6.91 8.41
C LEU A 28 5.43 6.47 9.48
N VAL A 29 4.93 6.16 10.67
CA VAL A 29 5.73 5.59 11.76
C VAL A 29 5.53 4.08 11.76
N VAL A 30 6.62 3.33 11.54
CA VAL A 30 6.60 1.87 11.45
C VAL A 30 7.38 1.27 12.62
N THR A 31 6.84 0.23 13.25
CA THR A 31 7.53 -0.47 14.34
C THR A 31 8.40 -1.58 13.77
N GLY A 32 9.72 -1.49 13.96
CA GLY A 32 10.67 -2.57 13.62
C GLY A 32 12.00 -2.09 13.08
N ARG A 33 12.80 -3.02 12.58
CA ARG A 33 14.05 -2.75 11.84
C ARG A 33 13.86 -3.24 10.41
N PHE A 34 14.03 -2.33 9.45
CA PHE A 34 13.85 -2.60 8.04
C PHE A 34 15.01 -1.99 7.28
N ALA A 35 15.49 -2.68 6.24
CA ALA A 35 16.47 -2.10 5.35
C ALA A 35 15.76 -1.09 4.42
N PRO A 36 16.43 0.00 4.01
CA PRO A 36 15.85 0.95 3.05
C PRO A 36 15.48 0.27 1.71
N ALA A 37 16.20 -0.78 1.32
CA ALA A 37 15.92 -1.55 0.11
C ALA A 37 14.54 -2.25 0.15
N ASP A 38 14.09 -2.74 1.30
CA ASP A 38 12.78 -3.38 1.43
C ASP A 38 11.64 -2.40 1.17
N PHE A 39 11.80 -1.16 1.63
CA PHE A 39 10.85 -0.07 1.37
C PHE A 39 10.81 0.30 -0.11
N GLU A 40 11.97 0.39 -0.77
CA GLU A 40 12.05 0.71 -2.20
C GLU A 40 11.32 -0.34 -3.05
N VAL A 41 11.57 -1.62 -2.79
CA VAL A 41 10.90 -2.73 -3.49
C VAL A 41 9.38 -2.69 -3.27
N SER A 42 8.94 -2.44 -2.04
CA SER A 42 7.51 -2.34 -1.71
C SER A 42 6.85 -1.15 -2.42
N LEU A 43 7.51 0.02 -2.43
CA LEU A 43 7.03 1.22 -3.11
C LEU A 43 6.96 1.02 -4.63
N GLN A 44 7.98 0.41 -5.25
CA GLN A 44 7.96 0.10 -6.68
C GLN A 44 6.81 -0.83 -7.06
N ARG A 45 6.53 -1.84 -6.24
CA ARG A 45 5.36 -2.72 -6.43
C ARG A 45 4.06 -1.95 -6.32
N TYR A 46 3.93 -1.06 -5.33
CA TYR A 46 2.76 -0.21 -5.18
C TYR A 46 2.50 0.66 -6.41
N ILE A 47 3.55 1.30 -6.93
CA ILE A 47 3.47 2.17 -8.10
C ILE A 47 3.04 1.37 -9.33
N ASN A 48 3.66 0.21 -9.57
CA ASN A 48 3.35 -0.61 -10.74
C ASN A 48 1.91 -1.19 -10.71
N GLU A 49 1.42 -1.54 -9.53
CA GLU A 49 0.13 -2.20 -9.38
C GLU A 49 -1.05 -1.22 -9.25
N TYR A 50 -0.87 -0.10 -8.54
CA TYR A 50 -1.97 0.80 -8.14
C TYR A 50 -1.84 2.23 -8.66
N VAL A 51 -0.77 2.59 -9.38
CA VAL A 51 -0.53 3.96 -9.87
C VAL A 51 -0.35 4.00 -11.38
N LEU A 52 0.51 3.14 -11.93
CA LEU A 52 0.81 3.15 -13.35
C LEU A 52 -0.28 2.43 -14.15
N CYS A 53 -0.73 3.08 -15.22
CA CYS A 53 -1.53 2.43 -16.25
C CYS A 53 -0.67 1.44 -17.05
N HIS A 54 -1.16 0.22 -17.27
CA HIS A 54 -0.44 -0.79 -18.07
C HIS A 54 -0.49 -0.54 -19.57
N CYS A 55 -1.46 0.23 -20.07
CA CYS A 55 -1.56 0.58 -21.49
C CYS A 55 -0.64 1.75 -21.86
N CYS A 56 -0.70 2.86 -21.13
CA CYS A 56 0.01 4.10 -21.49
C CYS A 56 1.16 4.48 -20.56
N ARG A 57 1.38 3.72 -19.47
CA ARG A 57 2.36 4.03 -18.40
C ARG A 57 2.18 5.40 -17.74
N SER A 58 1.03 6.04 -17.92
CA SER A 58 0.72 7.28 -17.22
C SER A 58 0.45 7.02 -15.73
N PRO A 59 0.95 7.88 -14.83
CA PRO A 59 0.56 7.88 -13.41
C PRO A 59 -0.80 8.55 -13.15
N ASP A 60 -1.43 9.15 -14.18
CA ASP A 60 -2.75 9.78 -14.11
C ASP A 60 -3.86 8.72 -14.19
N THR A 61 -4.05 8.05 -13.06
CA THR A 61 -5.07 7.04 -12.86
C THR A 61 -5.86 7.34 -11.58
N VAL A 62 -7.11 6.93 -11.53
CA VAL A 62 -8.05 7.06 -10.40
C VAL A 62 -8.40 5.67 -9.89
N LEU A 63 -8.45 5.52 -8.56
CA LEU A 63 -8.94 4.29 -7.92
C LEU A 63 -10.41 4.48 -7.53
N SER A 64 -11.27 3.66 -8.10
CA SER A 64 -12.71 3.62 -7.81
C SER A 64 -13.04 2.32 -7.08
N LYS A 65 -13.71 2.40 -5.93
CA LYS A 65 -14.13 1.23 -5.17
C LYS A 65 -15.60 0.94 -5.45
N GLU A 66 -15.88 -0.18 -6.11
CA GLU A 66 -17.24 -0.63 -6.36
C GLU A 66 -17.47 -1.98 -5.65
N ASN A 67 -18.35 -1.96 -4.65
CA ASN A 67 -18.60 -3.10 -3.75
C ASN A 67 -17.32 -3.61 -3.04
N ARG A 68 -16.84 -4.79 -3.42
CA ARG A 68 -15.64 -5.47 -2.88
C ARG A 68 -14.47 -5.44 -3.86
N VAL A 69 -14.66 -4.87 -5.04
CA VAL A 69 -13.65 -4.80 -6.10
C VAL A 69 -13.15 -3.36 -6.18
N VAL A 70 -11.86 -3.22 -6.41
CA VAL A 70 -11.25 -1.91 -6.63
C VAL A 70 -10.87 -1.86 -8.11
N PHE A 71 -11.25 -0.77 -8.77
CA PHE A 71 -10.96 -0.51 -10.17
C PHE A 71 -9.94 0.61 -10.28
N LEU A 72 -8.96 0.43 -11.16
CA LEU A 72 -7.99 1.43 -11.56
C LEU A 72 -8.38 1.93 -12.95
N GLN A 73 -8.80 3.18 -13.04
CA GLN A 73 -9.22 3.83 -14.28
C GLN A 73 -8.17 4.86 -14.69
N CYS A 74 -7.70 4.83 -15.93
CA CYS A 74 -6.76 5.83 -16.44
C CYS A 74 -7.49 7.02 -17.05
N GLU A 75 -7.10 8.24 -16.66
CA GLU A 75 -7.70 9.48 -17.19
C GLU A 75 -7.18 9.81 -18.60
N MET A 76 -6.00 9.31 -18.97
CA MET A 76 -5.37 9.60 -20.26
C MET A 76 -5.87 8.71 -21.40
N CYS A 77 -5.98 7.39 -21.17
CA CYS A 77 -6.39 6.44 -22.20
C CYS A 77 -7.77 5.81 -21.95
N GLY A 78 -8.42 6.10 -20.82
CA GLY A 78 -9.73 5.55 -20.46
C GLY A 78 -9.73 4.06 -20.11
N SER A 79 -8.56 3.40 -20.04
CA SER A 79 -8.49 1.99 -19.68
C SER A 79 -8.95 1.78 -18.23
N GLU A 80 -9.81 0.79 -18.01
CA GLU A 80 -10.20 0.34 -16.68
C GLU A 80 -9.66 -1.06 -16.42
N ARG A 81 -9.15 -1.30 -15.21
CA ARG A 81 -8.66 -2.60 -14.77
C ARG A 81 -9.12 -2.86 -13.33
N SER A 82 -9.56 -4.08 -13.05
CA SER A 82 -9.75 -4.51 -11.66
C SER A 82 -8.41 -4.81 -10.99
N VAL A 83 -8.19 -4.22 -9.82
CA VAL A 83 -7.04 -4.47 -8.96
C VAL A 83 -7.48 -5.22 -7.71
N ALA A 84 -6.60 -6.06 -7.19
CA ALA A 84 -6.89 -6.79 -5.96
C ALA A 84 -7.01 -5.79 -4.79
N PRO A 85 -8.02 -5.92 -3.92
CA PRO A 85 -8.06 -5.12 -2.71
C PRO A 85 -6.88 -5.49 -1.81
N ILE A 86 -6.33 -4.51 -1.10
CA ILE A 86 -5.28 -4.74 -0.11
C ILE A 86 -5.87 -5.59 1.02
N LYS A 87 -5.64 -6.89 0.97
CA LYS A 87 -6.00 -7.80 2.06
C LYS A 87 -4.91 -7.72 3.11
N ALA A 88 -5.17 -7.01 4.21
CA ALA A 88 -4.35 -7.16 5.41
C ALA A 88 -4.42 -8.63 5.83
N GLY A 89 -3.37 -9.39 5.53
CA GLY A 89 -3.24 -10.76 6.01
C GLY A 89 -3.28 -10.77 7.55
N TYR A 90 -3.74 -11.87 8.13
CA TYR A 90 -3.66 -12.04 9.58
C TYR A 90 -2.18 -12.08 10.01
N ILE A 91 -1.73 -11.06 10.73
CA ILE A 91 -0.39 -11.05 11.34
C ILE A 91 -0.55 -11.54 12.76
N ALA A 92 -0.10 -12.78 13.03
CA ALA A 92 -0.07 -13.33 14.37
C ALA A 92 0.86 -12.49 15.25
N ARG A 93 0.28 -11.71 16.18
CA ARG A 93 1.05 -11.00 17.20
C ARG A 93 1.48 -12.00 18.27
N VAL A 94 2.64 -12.62 18.07
CA VAL A 94 3.32 -13.33 19.14
C VAL A 94 3.98 -12.28 20.03
N ASP A 95 3.33 -11.98 21.15
CA ASP A 95 3.92 -11.17 22.21
C ASP A 95 5.24 -11.82 22.66
N ARG A 96 6.36 -11.09 22.57
CA ARG A 96 7.62 -11.55 23.15
C ARG A 96 7.45 -11.49 24.65
N ARG A 97 7.24 -12.65 25.27
CA ARG A 97 7.27 -12.80 26.73
C ARG A 97 8.51 -12.08 27.26
N LYS A 98 8.32 -11.08 28.12
CA LYS A 98 9.40 -10.56 28.95
C LYS A 98 9.96 -11.74 29.73
N ALA A 99 11.20 -12.14 29.43
CA ALA A 99 11.98 -12.95 30.35
C ALA A 99 12.22 -12.06 31.58
N GLY A 100 11.32 -12.16 32.55
CA GLY A 100 11.48 -11.57 33.87
C GLY A 100 12.72 -12.18 34.51
N GLN A 101 13.56 -11.31 35.05
CA GLN A 101 14.76 -11.61 35.80
C GLN A 101 14.40 -11.93 37.25
#